data_AF-A0A8B6FXI4-F1
#
_entry.id   AF-A0A8B6FXI4-F1
#
_cell.length_a   1.000
_cell.length_b   1.000
_cell.length_c   1.000
_cell.angle_alpha   90.00
_cell.angle_beta   90.00
_cell.angle_gamma   90.00
#
_symmetry.space_group_name_H-M   'P 1'
#
loop_
_entity.id
_entity.type
_entity.pdbx_description
1 polymer ?
#
loop_
_entity_poly.entity_id
_entity_poly.type
_entity_poly.pdbx_seq_one_letter_code
_entity_poly.pdbx_strand_id
1 'polypeptide(L)'
;LLCCLLCVADHDVTGIPYPGDDASVPELVQYYHQLCYTSLQICGFLLFVHGTFMSCSMLKRLKRRLNIRRRNNQSPLPTVVRTILALHRNGLSNVGYRYMWRTLNIGFGLCVTQSRARLCLRTIDQQGVLNRSHRVLRRRVYYNRGPNYLIHVDGYDKLKPYGIAIHGAIDGYSRKLLWLIASPSNNNPRYVGYWYLNWIKQRKMLPRVVRSDAGTENVIMRDLQRSLRHNQNDEMSGQNSFLVGRSVANQRIERLWGTLKTSFTQFWRNRFQDFQDTGLLNVSCPVHKECVRFCFLSVIQHQLDMFAENWNSHRIRRQRAEVVTPSGIPNMLYTISQRSLVEETVHFLYHVTYKQLTIS
;
A
#
# COMPACT_ATOMS: atom_id res chain seq x y z
N LEU A 1 21.56 -18.77 -7.08
CA LEU A 1 21.49 -17.62 -6.13
C LEU A 1 20.22 -17.59 -5.27
N LEU A 2 19.04 -18.02 -5.76
CA LEU A 2 17.81 -18.14 -4.95
C LEU A 2 17.78 -19.37 -4.00
N CYS A 3 18.50 -20.45 -4.29
CA CYS A 3 18.59 -21.62 -3.39
C CYS A 3 19.43 -21.39 -2.13
N CYS A 4 20.31 -20.39 -2.08
CA CYS A 4 21.15 -20.13 -0.90
C CYS A 4 20.43 -19.38 0.23
N LEU A 5 19.21 -18.89 0.00
CA LEU A 5 18.39 -18.21 1.03
C LEU A 5 17.53 -19.18 1.86
N LEU A 6 17.51 -20.46 1.51
CA LEU A 6 16.72 -21.49 2.22
C LEU A 6 17.52 -22.26 3.28
N CYS A 7 18.83 -22.04 3.38
CA CYS A 7 19.66 -22.61 4.44
C CYS A 7 19.75 -21.62 5.61
N VAL A 8 18.83 -21.75 6.57
CA VAL A 8 18.98 -21.59 8.04
C VAL A 8 17.55 -21.61 8.59
N ALA A 9 17.04 -22.83 8.76
CA ALA A 9 15.79 -23.10 9.45
C ALA A 9 15.99 -24.32 10.35
N ASP A 10 16.89 -24.21 11.33
CA ASP A 10 17.03 -25.21 12.42
C ASP A 10 16.49 -24.66 13.75
N HIS A 11 15.46 -23.82 13.68
CA HIS A 11 14.59 -23.58 14.82
C HIS A 11 13.17 -23.81 14.34
N ASP A 12 12.74 -25.07 14.39
CA ASP A 12 11.35 -25.45 14.16
C ASP A 12 10.44 -24.54 14.99
N VAL A 13 9.51 -23.88 14.31
CA VAL A 13 8.42 -23.18 14.99
C VAL A 13 7.53 -24.26 15.56
N THR A 14 7.83 -24.69 16.78
CA THR A 14 7.05 -25.67 17.51
C THR A 14 5.81 -24.96 18.05
N GLY A 15 4.75 -24.88 17.24
CA GLY A 15 3.44 -24.50 17.76
C GLY A 15 3.08 -25.39 18.94
N ILE A 16 2.52 -24.81 20.01
CA ILE A 16 2.11 -25.60 21.18
C ILE A 16 0.90 -26.44 20.75
N PRO A 17 1.00 -27.78 20.70
CA PRO A 17 -0.09 -28.62 20.25
C PRO A 17 -1.24 -28.60 21.26
N TYR A 18 -2.46 -28.67 20.75
CA TYR A 18 -3.64 -28.79 21.59
C TYR A 18 -3.67 -30.18 22.25
N PRO A 19 -3.84 -30.28 23.58
CA PRO A 19 -3.77 -31.56 24.29
C PRO A 19 -4.99 -32.48 24.08
N GLY A 20 -6.03 -32.01 23.38
CA GLY A 20 -7.29 -32.76 23.18
C GLY A 20 -8.39 -32.32 24.15
N ASP A 21 -9.64 -32.65 23.81
CA ASP A 21 -10.82 -32.26 24.61
C ASP A 21 -10.95 -33.11 25.88
N ASP A 22 -10.43 -34.34 25.87
CA ASP A 22 -10.39 -35.25 27.03
C ASP A 22 -9.19 -34.98 27.95
N ALA A 23 -8.40 -33.94 27.67
CA ALA A 23 -7.21 -33.61 28.45
C ALA A 23 -7.58 -33.23 29.90
N SER A 24 -6.71 -33.61 30.83
CA SER A 24 -6.91 -33.28 32.23
C SER A 24 -6.85 -31.77 32.47
N VAL A 25 -7.54 -31.30 33.51
CA VAL A 25 -7.54 -29.87 33.87
C VAL A 25 -6.12 -29.29 34.05
N PRO A 26 -5.13 -30.00 34.66
CA PRO A 26 -3.74 -29.56 34.68
C PRO A 26 -3.10 -29.36 33.29
N GLU A 27 -3.34 -30.28 32.34
CA GLU A 27 -2.80 -30.21 30.98
C GLU A 27 -3.40 -29.04 30.20
N LEU A 28 -4.72 -28.85 30.30
CA LEU A 28 -5.41 -27.69 29.71
C LEU A 28 -4.89 -26.37 30.29
N VAL A 29 -4.69 -26.32 31.62
CA VAL A 29 -4.12 -25.14 32.29
C VAL A 29 -2.69 -24.87 31.84
N GLN A 30 -1.88 -25.90 31.63
CA GLN A 30 -0.51 -25.78 31.13
C GLN A 30 -0.50 -25.28 29.68
N TYR A 31 -1.33 -25.86 28.81
CA TYR A 31 -1.52 -25.44 27.42
C TYR A 31 -1.88 -23.96 27.30
N TYR A 32 -2.97 -23.54 27.94
CA TYR A 32 -3.40 -22.13 27.89
C TYR A 32 -2.40 -21.18 28.57
N HIS A 33 -1.65 -21.67 29.57
CA HIS A 33 -0.57 -20.89 30.18
C HIS A 33 0.58 -20.64 29.20
N GLN A 34 1.00 -21.65 28.43
CA GLN A 34 2.04 -21.54 27.41
C GLN A 34 1.59 -20.64 26.24
N LEU A 35 0.30 -20.67 25.88
CA LEU A 35 -0.32 -19.72 24.94
C LEU A 35 -0.42 -18.27 25.47
N CYS A 36 0.17 -18.00 26.63
CA CYS A 36 0.27 -16.68 27.22
C CYS A 36 -1.06 -16.04 27.70
N TYR A 37 -2.15 -16.81 27.82
CA TYR A 37 -3.44 -16.31 28.33
C TYR A 37 -3.36 -15.86 29.81
N THR A 38 -4.19 -14.88 30.16
CA THR A 38 -4.34 -14.41 31.54
C THR A 38 -5.09 -15.44 32.40
N SER A 39 -5.00 -15.35 33.72
CA SER A 39 -5.73 -16.27 34.61
C SER A 39 -7.24 -16.19 34.41
N LEU A 40 -7.80 -15.01 34.17
CA LEU A 40 -9.23 -14.86 33.90
C LEU A 40 -9.63 -15.54 32.58
N GLN A 41 -8.83 -15.37 31.53
CA GLN A 41 -9.07 -16.04 30.24
C GLN A 41 -8.97 -17.55 30.35
N ILE A 42 -8.00 -18.07 31.10
CA ILE A 42 -7.87 -19.52 31.34
C ILE A 42 -9.11 -20.05 32.06
N CYS A 43 -9.58 -19.37 33.12
CA CYS A 43 -10.84 -19.72 33.79
C CYS A 43 -12.03 -19.68 32.81
N GLY A 44 -12.10 -18.69 31.93
CA GLY A 44 -13.13 -18.60 30.89
C GLY A 44 -13.08 -19.77 29.90
N PHE A 45 -11.91 -20.13 29.39
CA PHE A 45 -11.77 -21.30 28.51
C PHE A 45 -12.17 -22.60 29.21
N LEU A 46 -11.74 -22.79 30.46
CA LEU A 46 -12.14 -23.97 31.24
C LEU A 46 -13.66 -24.05 31.41
N LEU A 47 -14.33 -22.93 31.66
CA LEU A 47 -15.78 -22.90 31.86
C LEU A 47 -16.56 -23.09 30.55
N PHE A 48 -16.27 -22.29 29.54
CA PHE A 48 -17.09 -22.19 28.33
C PHE A 48 -16.75 -23.21 27.25
N VAL A 49 -15.54 -23.76 27.26
CA VAL A 49 -15.12 -24.79 26.29
C VAL A 49 -15.11 -26.18 26.94
N HIS A 50 -14.62 -26.28 28.17
CA HIS A 50 -14.36 -27.56 28.84
C HIS A 50 -15.37 -27.91 29.95
N GLY A 51 -16.43 -27.12 30.10
CA GLY A 51 -17.48 -27.35 31.10
C GLY A 51 -16.98 -27.35 32.56
N THR A 52 -15.75 -26.92 32.81
CA THR A 52 -15.08 -27.07 34.10
C THR A 52 -15.02 -25.72 34.81
N PHE A 53 -15.78 -25.59 35.89
CA PHE A 53 -15.72 -24.40 36.72
C PHE A 53 -14.44 -24.36 37.56
N MET A 54 -13.65 -23.29 37.41
CA MET A 54 -12.47 -23.04 38.23
C MET A 54 -12.33 -21.56 38.56
N SER A 55 -12.29 -21.23 39.86
CA SER A 55 -12.03 -19.85 40.29
C SER A 55 -10.56 -19.45 40.05
N CYS A 56 -10.31 -18.14 39.91
CA CYS A 56 -8.94 -17.61 39.77
C CYS A 56 -8.03 -18.00 40.95
N SER A 57 -8.57 -18.15 42.16
CA SER A 57 -7.81 -18.57 43.35
C SER A 57 -7.39 -20.04 43.27
N MET A 58 -8.29 -20.92 42.82
CA MET A 58 -7.98 -22.33 42.55
C MET A 58 -6.92 -22.45 41.45
N LEU A 59 -7.09 -21.71 40.35
CA LEU A 59 -6.12 -21.69 39.25
C LEU A 59 -4.73 -21.21 39.71
N LYS A 60 -4.65 -20.16 40.55
CA LYS A 60 -3.37 -19.70 41.12
C LYS A 60 -2.72 -20.75 42.02
N ARG A 61 -3.50 -21.54 42.75
CA ARG A 61 -2.99 -22.66 43.58
C ARG A 61 -2.49 -23.80 42.69
N LEU A 62 -3.24 -24.17 41.66
CA LEU A 62 -2.86 -25.20 40.70
C LEU A 62 -1.58 -24.83 39.94
N LYS A 63 -1.48 -23.60 39.42
CA LYS A 63 -0.26 -23.09 38.77
C LYS A 63 0.98 -23.14 39.68
N ARG A 64 0.80 -22.91 40.98
CA ARG A 64 1.90 -23.05 41.97
C ARG A 64 2.31 -24.51 42.14
N ARG A 65 1.35 -25.43 42.21
CA ARG A 65 1.60 -26.88 42.31
C ARG A 65 2.32 -27.43 41.07
N LEU A 66 1.93 -26.95 39.89
CA LEU A 66 2.56 -27.29 38.60
C LEU A 66 3.86 -26.52 38.32
N ASN A 67 4.29 -25.64 39.23
CA ASN A 67 5.46 -24.77 39.07
C ASN A 67 5.49 -23.91 37.78
N ILE A 68 4.32 -23.59 37.21
CA ILE A 68 4.21 -22.78 36.00
C ILE A 68 4.09 -21.28 36.36
N ARG A 69 5.23 -20.58 36.35
CA ARG A 69 5.34 -19.13 36.65
C ARG A 69 6.10 -18.39 35.55
N ARG A 70 5.55 -17.27 35.07
CA ARG A 70 6.19 -16.46 34.00
C ARG A 70 7.33 -15.56 34.47
N ARG A 71 7.26 -15.03 35.70
CA ARG A 71 8.23 -14.02 36.17
C ARG A 71 9.53 -14.63 36.68
N ASN A 72 9.46 -15.78 37.34
CA ASN A 72 10.58 -16.37 38.09
C ASN A 72 11.27 -17.52 37.34
N ASN A 73 10.84 -17.84 36.12
CA ASN A 73 11.41 -18.92 35.30
C ASN A 73 11.75 -18.41 33.91
N GLN A 74 12.55 -17.33 33.81
CA GLN A 74 12.84 -16.68 32.53
C GLN A 74 13.99 -17.39 31.79
N SER A 75 13.87 -17.52 30.47
CA SER A 75 14.94 -18.08 29.65
C SER A 75 16.23 -17.23 29.70
N PRO A 76 17.42 -17.82 29.47
CA PRO A 76 18.70 -17.10 29.47
C PRO A 76 18.71 -15.93 28.48
N LEU A 77 19.30 -14.80 28.89
CA LEU A 77 19.33 -13.58 28.06
C LEU A 77 20.04 -13.77 26.71
N PRO A 78 21.19 -14.48 26.64
CA PRO A 78 21.86 -14.73 25.37
C PRO A 78 20.96 -15.47 24.37
N THR A 79 20.18 -16.46 24.81
CA THR A 79 19.24 -17.22 23.98
C THR A 79 18.14 -16.33 23.43
N VAL A 80 17.56 -15.46 24.26
CA VAL A 80 16.51 -14.51 23.84
C VAL A 80 17.04 -13.53 22.80
N VAL A 81 18.23 -12.95 23.03
CA VAL A 81 18.84 -11.99 22.09
C VAL A 81 19.19 -12.65 20.76
N ARG A 82 19.81 -13.84 20.78
CA ARG A 82 20.11 -14.61 19.56
C ARG A 82 18.86 -14.90 18.74
N THR A 83 17.77 -15.30 19.40
CA THR A 83 16.48 -15.58 18.74
C THR A 83 15.90 -14.31 18.10
N ILE A 84 15.94 -13.17 18.79
CA ILE A 84 15.49 -11.88 18.22
C ILE A 84 16.32 -11.49 17.00
N LEU A 85 17.64 -11.64 17.06
CA LEU A 85 18.53 -11.34 15.93
C LEU A 85 18.26 -12.25 14.73
N ALA A 86 18.03 -13.55 14.96
CA ALA A 86 17.64 -14.48 13.91
C ALA A 86 16.30 -14.07 13.27
N LEU A 87 15.29 -13.73 14.07
CA LEU A 87 14.00 -13.24 13.59
C LEU A 87 14.15 -11.95 12.77
N HIS A 88 15.00 -11.02 13.19
CA HIS A 88 15.27 -9.79 12.44
C HIS A 88 15.91 -10.08 11.07
N ARG A 89 16.87 -11.01 11.00
CA ARG A 89 17.49 -11.46 9.75
C ARG A 89 16.47 -12.10 8.81
N ASN A 90 15.50 -12.80 9.37
CA ASN A 90 14.38 -13.41 8.63
C ASN A 90 13.21 -12.44 8.37
N GLY A 91 13.44 -11.12 8.46
CA GLY A 91 12.46 -10.10 8.06
C GLY A 91 11.47 -9.66 9.14
N LEU A 92 11.49 -10.26 10.34
CA LEU A 92 10.65 -9.87 11.48
C LEU A 92 11.24 -8.70 12.29
N SER A 93 11.96 -7.78 11.64
CA SER A 93 12.57 -6.60 12.29
C SER A 93 11.58 -5.45 12.50
N ASN A 94 10.48 -5.41 11.76
CA ASN A 94 9.50 -4.32 11.81
C ASN A 94 8.35 -4.55 12.80
N VAL A 95 8.36 -5.64 13.58
CA VAL A 95 7.27 -5.98 14.51
C VAL A 95 7.38 -5.27 15.85
N GLY A 96 6.25 -5.07 16.53
CA GLY A 96 6.22 -4.49 17.88
C GLY A 96 6.60 -5.47 18.98
N TYR A 97 6.95 -4.96 20.17
CA TYR A 97 7.40 -5.80 21.29
C TYR A 97 6.38 -6.84 21.76
N ARG A 98 5.07 -6.57 21.61
CA ARG A 98 4.01 -7.54 21.95
C ARG A 98 3.99 -8.73 21.00
N TYR A 99 4.19 -8.46 19.70
CA TYR A 99 4.30 -9.51 18.70
C TYR A 99 5.56 -10.33 18.94
N MET A 100 6.71 -9.66 19.08
CA MET A 100 7.98 -10.32 19.36
C MET A 100 7.91 -11.17 20.64
N TRP A 101 7.32 -10.62 21.71
CA TRP A 101 7.07 -11.37 22.95
C TRP A 101 6.25 -12.64 22.71
N ARG A 102 5.17 -12.55 21.93
CA ARG A 102 4.32 -13.70 21.60
C ARG A 102 5.08 -14.74 20.76
N THR A 103 5.84 -14.30 19.75
CA THR A 103 6.68 -15.18 18.92
C THR A 103 7.70 -15.91 19.77
N LEU A 104 8.42 -15.21 20.66
CA LEU A 104 9.41 -15.84 21.55
C LEU A 104 8.78 -16.88 22.47
N ASN A 105 7.61 -16.60 23.08
CA ASN A 105 6.98 -17.51 24.03
C ASN A 105 6.21 -18.67 23.38
N ILE A 106 5.46 -18.40 22.31
CA ILE A 106 4.58 -19.39 21.68
C ILE A 106 5.31 -20.13 20.55
N GLY A 107 6.10 -19.42 19.74
CA GLY A 107 6.76 -20.00 18.57
C GLY A 107 8.09 -20.67 18.88
N PHE A 108 8.82 -20.18 19.89
CA PHE A 108 10.14 -20.70 20.28
C PHE A 108 10.17 -21.28 21.71
N GLY A 109 9.01 -21.36 22.39
CA GLY A 109 8.90 -21.91 23.74
C GLY A 109 9.68 -21.17 24.83
N LEU A 110 10.18 -19.96 24.57
CA LEU A 110 11.00 -19.21 25.53
C LEU A 110 10.14 -18.52 26.58
N CYS A 111 10.54 -18.55 27.84
CA CYS A 111 9.84 -17.80 28.88
C CYS A 111 10.40 -16.37 28.98
N VAL A 112 9.70 -15.42 28.36
CA VAL A 112 10.12 -14.01 28.30
C VAL A 112 8.98 -13.11 28.78
N THR A 113 9.28 -12.12 29.62
CA THR A 113 8.30 -11.10 30.01
C THR A 113 8.19 -10.00 28.96
N GLN A 114 7.03 -9.34 28.87
CA GLN A 114 6.84 -8.23 27.93
C GLN A 114 7.84 -7.09 28.13
N SER A 115 8.15 -6.76 29.39
CA SER A 115 9.13 -5.74 29.76
C SER A 115 10.54 -6.12 29.29
N ARG A 116 10.92 -7.39 29.43
CA ARG A 116 12.22 -7.88 28.95
C ARG A 116 12.31 -7.91 27.43
N ALA A 117 11.27 -8.36 26.73
CA ALA A 117 11.21 -8.28 25.27
C ALA A 117 11.31 -6.82 24.76
N ARG A 118 10.61 -5.89 25.43
CA ARG A 118 10.70 -4.46 25.13
C ARG A 118 12.11 -3.91 25.34
N LEU A 119 12.78 -4.29 26.43
CA LEU A 119 14.16 -3.85 26.71
C LEU A 119 15.13 -4.40 25.66
N CYS A 120 15.07 -5.70 25.35
CA CYS A 120 15.90 -6.31 24.33
C CYS A 120 15.74 -5.62 22.97
N LEU A 121 14.50 -5.34 22.54
CA LEU A 121 14.25 -4.63 21.29
C LEU A 121 14.75 -3.19 21.30
N ARG A 122 14.67 -2.48 22.43
CA ARG A 122 15.25 -1.13 22.56
C ARG A 122 16.77 -1.14 22.42
N THR A 123 17.43 -2.17 22.93
CA THR A 123 18.89 -2.33 22.84
C THR A 123 19.33 -2.80 21.45
N ILE A 124 18.60 -3.73 20.83
CA ILE A 124 18.94 -4.33 19.53
C ILE A 124 18.57 -3.42 18.36
N ASP A 125 17.44 -2.71 18.44
CA ASP A 125 16.88 -1.90 17.36
C ASP A 125 16.30 -0.59 17.91
N GLN A 126 17.18 0.23 18.50
CA GLN A 126 16.81 1.54 19.04
C GLN A 126 16.10 2.40 17.97
N GLN A 127 16.66 2.45 16.76
CA GLN A 127 16.11 3.27 15.68
C GLN A 127 14.73 2.77 15.23
N GLY A 128 14.52 1.46 15.04
CA GLY A 128 13.21 0.94 14.66
C GLY A 128 12.18 1.07 15.78
N VAL A 129 12.57 0.98 17.05
CA VAL A 129 11.67 1.30 18.18
C VAL A 129 11.26 2.77 18.15
N LEU A 130 12.20 3.69 17.94
CA LEU A 130 11.91 5.13 17.79
C LEU A 130 11.00 5.39 16.59
N ASN A 131 11.31 4.83 15.43
CA ASN A 131 10.49 4.99 14.23
C ASN A 131 9.04 4.53 14.46
N ARG A 132 8.84 3.41 15.17
CA ARG A 132 7.50 2.92 15.54
C ARG A 132 6.80 3.81 16.56
N SER A 133 7.49 4.31 17.59
CA SER A 133 6.88 5.22 18.58
C SER A 133 6.47 6.55 17.95
N HIS A 134 7.24 7.05 16.98
CA HIS A 134 6.92 8.25 16.23
C HIS A 134 5.92 8.02 15.08
N ARG A 135 5.39 6.78 14.91
CA ARG A 135 4.52 6.38 13.79
C ARG A 135 5.10 6.75 12.41
N VAL A 136 6.43 6.74 12.29
CA VAL A 136 7.12 7.10 11.04
C VAL A 136 6.89 5.98 10.04
N LEU A 137 6.03 6.24 9.06
CA LEU A 137 5.84 5.37 7.91
C LEU A 137 7.15 5.31 7.11
N ARG A 138 7.81 4.15 7.09
CA ARG A 138 8.91 3.88 6.14
C ARG A 138 8.32 3.82 4.73
N ARG A 139 8.54 4.87 3.95
CA ARG A 139 8.14 4.95 2.54
C ARG A 139 9.23 4.30 1.68
N ARG A 140 8.85 3.44 0.74
CA ARG A 140 9.76 2.99 -0.32
C ARG A 140 10.14 4.22 -1.16
N VAL A 141 11.41 4.34 -1.52
CA VAL A 141 11.86 5.39 -2.45
C VAL A 141 11.27 5.10 -3.82
N TYR A 142 10.42 6.00 -4.31
CA TYR A 142 9.89 5.93 -5.67
C TYR A 142 10.85 6.71 -6.59
N TYR A 143 11.46 6.01 -7.55
CA TYR A 143 12.36 6.59 -8.55
C TYR A 143 11.82 6.32 -9.96
N ASN A 144 11.92 7.33 -10.82
CA ASN A 144 11.56 7.23 -12.24
C ASN A 144 12.58 8.05 -13.05
N ARG A 145 13.01 7.54 -14.21
CA ARG A 145 14.16 8.09 -14.96
C ARG A 145 13.86 9.41 -15.68
N GLY A 146 12.59 9.73 -15.90
CA GLY A 146 12.18 10.97 -16.56
C GLY A 146 10.72 10.94 -17.01
N PRO A 147 10.21 12.03 -17.60
CA PRO A 147 8.87 12.06 -18.19
C PRO A 147 8.70 10.98 -19.27
N ASN A 148 7.49 10.44 -19.41
CA ASN A 148 7.13 9.37 -20.34
C ASN A 148 7.89 8.04 -20.14
N TYR A 149 8.77 7.93 -19.14
CA TYR A 149 9.43 6.66 -18.87
C TYR A 149 8.46 5.64 -18.27
N LEU A 150 7.65 6.05 -17.30
CA LEU A 150 6.63 5.20 -16.70
C LEU A 150 5.35 6.01 -16.48
N ILE A 151 4.27 5.57 -17.12
CA ILE A 151 2.93 6.11 -16.93
C ILE A 151 2.13 5.16 -16.07
N HIS A 152 1.37 5.72 -15.12
CA HIS A 152 0.42 5.01 -14.27
C HIS A 152 -0.98 5.26 -14.81
N VAL A 153 -1.71 4.19 -15.11
CA VAL A 153 -3.08 4.22 -15.66
C VAL A 153 -4.00 3.47 -14.69
N ASP A 154 -5.20 4.00 -14.47
CA ASP A 154 -6.15 3.42 -13.51
C ASP A 154 -7.59 3.92 -13.71
N GLY A 155 -8.54 3.09 -13.28
CA GLY A 155 -9.95 3.43 -13.16
C GLY A 155 -10.30 3.98 -11.77
N TYR A 156 -11.26 4.91 -11.72
CA TYR A 156 -11.77 5.50 -10.49
C TYR A 156 -13.28 5.37 -10.39
N ASP A 157 -13.72 4.45 -9.53
CA ASP A 157 -15.10 3.92 -9.53
C ASP A 157 -16.05 4.62 -8.55
N LYS A 158 -15.65 5.74 -7.96
CA LYS A 158 -16.43 6.37 -6.87
C LYS A 158 -17.76 6.97 -7.29
N LEU A 159 -17.97 7.26 -8.58
CA LEU A 159 -19.26 7.70 -9.14
C LEU A 159 -19.95 6.60 -9.96
N LYS A 160 -19.34 5.41 -10.05
CA LYS A 160 -19.84 4.28 -10.84
C LYS A 160 -21.23 3.79 -10.40
N PRO A 161 -21.60 3.81 -9.10
CA PRO A 161 -22.97 3.51 -8.67
C PRO A 161 -24.03 4.38 -9.38
N TYR A 162 -23.69 5.62 -9.72
CA TYR A 162 -24.56 6.58 -10.40
C TYR A 162 -24.43 6.54 -11.93
N GLY A 163 -23.66 5.59 -12.47
CA GLY A 163 -23.48 5.39 -13.91
C GLY A 163 -22.29 6.13 -14.52
N ILE A 164 -21.46 6.82 -13.73
CA ILE A 164 -20.32 7.60 -14.23
C ILE A 164 -19.02 7.00 -13.73
N ALA A 165 -18.19 6.51 -14.66
CA ALA A 165 -16.87 5.99 -14.37
C ALA A 165 -15.82 7.04 -14.77
N ILE A 166 -14.78 7.21 -13.94
CA ILE A 166 -13.64 8.08 -14.26
C ILE A 166 -12.45 7.19 -14.59
N HIS A 167 -11.65 7.58 -15.56
CA HIS A 167 -10.40 6.91 -15.91
C HIS A 167 -9.31 7.95 -16.11
N GLY A 168 -8.10 7.66 -15.63
CA GLY A 168 -7.01 8.64 -15.70
C GLY A 168 -5.66 8.00 -15.96
N ALA A 169 -4.72 8.86 -16.35
CA ALA A 169 -3.33 8.52 -16.38
C ALA A 169 -2.44 9.67 -15.92
N ILE A 170 -1.36 9.31 -15.25
CA ILE A 170 -0.40 10.25 -14.68
C ILE A 170 1.02 9.80 -14.99
N ASP A 171 1.86 10.77 -15.39
CA ASP A 171 3.27 10.53 -15.59
C ASP A 171 3.99 10.30 -14.25
N GLY A 172 4.77 9.23 -14.14
CA GLY A 172 5.36 8.82 -12.88
C GLY A 172 6.44 9.77 -12.35
N TYR A 173 7.11 10.51 -13.24
CA TYR A 173 8.21 11.42 -12.91
C TYR A 173 7.68 12.82 -12.57
N SER A 174 7.09 13.49 -13.55
CA SER A 174 6.58 14.86 -13.46
C SER A 174 5.31 14.99 -12.64
N ARG A 175 4.54 13.88 -12.49
CA ARG A 175 3.19 13.84 -11.92
C ARG A 175 2.16 14.65 -12.71
N LYS A 176 2.45 14.90 -13.99
CA LYS A 176 1.49 15.52 -14.91
C LYS A 176 0.35 14.55 -15.19
N LEU A 177 -0.88 15.02 -15.07
CA LEU A 177 -2.06 14.35 -15.59
C LEU A 177 -2.02 14.37 -17.10
N LEU A 178 -2.06 13.18 -17.69
CA LEU A 178 -1.99 12.97 -19.12
C LEU A 178 -3.39 12.97 -19.74
N TRP A 179 -4.33 12.31 -19.07
CA TRP A 179 -5.77 12.42 -19.31
C TRP A 179 -6.53 12.14 -18.02
N LEU A 180 -7.76 12.67 -17.94
CA LEU A 180 -8.72 12.42 -16.88
C LEU A 180 -10.13 12.50 -17.48
N ILE A 181 -10.78 11.35 -17.66
CA ILE A 181 -11.97 11.21 -18.52
C ILE A 181 -13.11 10.61 -17.73
N ALA A 182 -14.26 11.27 -17.73
CA ALA A 182 -15.54 10.73 -17.30
C ALA A 182 -16.22 10.03 -18.47
N SER A 183 -16.77 8.84 -18.20
CA SER A 183 -17.40 8.01 -19.22
C SER A 183 -18.53 7.16 -18.62
N PRO A 184 -19.43 6.60 -19.44
CA PRO A 184 -20.42 5.64 -18.97
C PRO A 184 -19.81 4.35 -18.40
N SER A 185 -18.61 3.97 -18.85
CA SER A 185 -17.93 2.73 -18.45
C SER A 185 -16.41 2.83 -18.64
N ASN A 186 -15.67 2.40 -17.62
CA ASN A 186 -14.22 2.17 -17.68
C ASN A 186 -13.86 0.67 -17.77
N ASN A 187 -14.85 -0.23 -17.83
CA ASN A 187 -14.61 -1.68 -17.90
C ASN A 187 -14.44 -2.21 -19.33
N ASN A 188 -14.82 -1.42 -20.34
CA ASN A 188 -14.72 -1.84 -21.74
C ASN A 188 -13.32 -1.52 -22.28
N PRO A 189 -12.52 -2.52 -22.68
CA PRO A 189 -11.15 -2.30 -23.10
C PRO A 189 -11.03 -1.43 -24.35
N ARG A 190 -12.09 -1.32 -25.17
CA ARG A 190 -12.11 -0.45 -26.35
C ARG A 190 -11.98 1.02 -25.96
N TYR A 191 -12.62 1.44 -24.87
CA TYR A 191 -12.52 2.83 -24.40
C TYR A 191 -11.13 3.14 -23.85
N VAL A 192 -10.58 2.25 -23.02
CA VAL A 192 -9.22 2.40 -22.47
C VAL A 192 -8.18 2.46 -23.60
N GLY A 193 -8.28 1.56 -24.57
CA GLY A 193 -7.43 1.57 -25.77
C GLY A 193 -7.60 2.84 -26.60
N TYR A 194 -8.83 3.31 -26.80
CA TYR A 194 -9.12 4.55 -27.52
C TYR A 194 -8.50 5.78 -26.85
N TRP A 195 -8.68 5.94 -25.53
CA TRP A 195 -8.11 7.08 -24.79
C TRP A 195 -6.59 7.08 -24.88
N TYR A 196 -5.98 5.89 -24.75
CA TYR A 196 -4.54 5.73 -24.87
C TYR A 196 -4.03 6.11 -26.27
N LEU A 197 -4.65 5.59 -27.33
CA LEU A 197 -4.29 5.93 -28.71
C LEU A 197 -4.50 7.39 -29.04
N ASN A 198 -5.63 7.96 -28.60
CA ASN A 198 -5.91 9.38 -28.79
C ASN A 198 -4.84 10.25 -28.12
N TRP A 199 -4.43 9.90 -26.90
CA TRP A 199 -3.36 10.60 -26.20
C TRP A 199 -2.01 10.47 -26.92
N ILE A 200 -1.62 9.27 -27.37
CA ILE A 200 -0.39 9.08 -28.18
C ILE A 200 -0.44 9.94 -29.44
N LYS A 201 -1.56 9.91 -30.17
CA LYS A 201 -1.74 10.65 -31.43
C LYS A 201 -1.62 12.15 -31.21
N GLN A 202 -2.24 12.68 -30.16
CA GLN A 202 -2.18 14.10 -29.81
C GLN A 202 -0.78 14.54 -29.39
N ARG A 203 -0.07 13.71 -28.61
CA ARG A 203 1.26 14.04 -28.10
C ARG A 203 2.39 13.71 -29.07
N LYS A 204 2.13 12.88 -30.09
CA LYS A 204 3.14 12.30 -30.99
C LYS A 204 4.30 11.65 -30.22
N MET A 205 3.98 11.01 -29.10
CA MET A 205 4.97 10.40 -28.21
C MET A 205 4.49 9.04 -27.72
N LEU A 206 5.41 8.08 -27.64
CA LEU A 206 5.17 6.73 -27.13
C LEU A 206 5.92 6.54 -25.81
N PRO A 207 5.24 6.25 -24.69
CA PRO A 207 5.89 6.06 -23.40
C PRO A 207 6.78 4.83 -23.42
N ARG A 208 7.83 4.82 -22.60
CA ARG A 208 8.72 3.68 -22.45
C ARG A 208 7.99 2.50 -21.81
N VAL A 209 7.26 2.78 -20.73
CA VAL A 209 6.52 1.79 -19.96
C VAL A 209 5.15 2.32 -19.57
N VAL A 210 4.12 1.50 -19.72
CA VAL A 210 2.79 1.73 -19.13
C VAL A 210 2.60 0.74 -17.99
N ARG A 211 2.05 1.22 -16.87
CA ARG A 211 1.64 0.38 -15.74
C ARG A 211 0.16 0.58 -15.48
N SER A 212 -0.54 -0.53 -15.32
CA SER A 212 -1.87 -0.55 -14.71
C SER A 212 -2.01 -1.79 -13.82
N ASP A 213 -3.16 -1.88 -13.17
CA ASP A 213 -3.58 -3.07 -12.46
C ASP A 213 -3.92 -4.24 -13.40
N ALA A 214 -4.04 -5.42 -12.78
CA ALA A 214 -4.45 -6.63 -13.48
C ALA A 214 -5.97 -6.59 -13.75
N GLY A 215 -6.35 -5.96 -14.86
CA GLY A 215 -7.73 -5.80 -15.29
C GLY A 215 -7.94 -6.18 -16.75
N THR A 216 -9.10 -6.76 -17.06
CA THR A 216 -9.48 -7.13 -18.44
C THR A 216 -9.70 -5.89 -19.32
N GLU A 217 -10.06 -4.77 -18.71
CA GLU A 217 -10.22 -3.47 -19.34
C GLU A 217 -8.91 -2.90 -19.89
N ASN A 218 -7.75 -3.33 -19.38
CA ASN A 218 -6.45 -2.83 -19.82
C ASN A 218 -5.82 -3.64 -20.96
N VAL A 219 -6.47 -4.73 -21.40
CA VAL A 219 -5.92 -5.71 -22.36
C VAL A 219 -5.58 -5.06 -23.71
N ILE A 220 -6.48 -4.25 -24.27
CA ILE A 220 -6.22 -3.60 -25.57
C ILE A 220 -5.07 -2.59 -25.45
N MET A 221 -5.05 -1.78 -24.40
CA MET A 221 -3.95 -0.83 -24.16
C MET A 221 -2.60 -1.56 -24.00
N ARG A 222 -2.58 -2.70 -23.29
CA ARG A 222 -1.41 -3.56 -23.15
C ARG A 222 -0.91 -4.05 -24.50
N ASP A 223 -1.80 -4.61 -25.31
CA ASP A 223 -1.43 -5.21 -26.58
C ASP A 223 -0.96 -4.13 -27.59
N LEU A 224 -1.60 -2.96 -27.57
CA LEU A 224 -1.16 -1.78 -28.33
C LEU A 224 0.24 -1.31 -27.93
N GLN A 225 0.49 -1.09 -26.64
CA GLN A 225 1.79 -0.62 -26.14
C GLN A 225 2.91 -1.61 -26.50
N ARG A 226 2.66 -2.91 -26.33
CA ARG A 226 3.62 -3.96 -26.70
C ARG A 226 3.91 -3.99 -28.20
N SER A 227 2.87 -3.83 -29.03
CA SER A 227 2.99 -3.84 -30.49
C SER A 227 3.73 -2.60 -31.00
N LEU A 228 3.34 -1.41 -30.54
CA LEU A 228 3.95 -0.13 -30.94
C LEU A 228 5.43 -0.04 -30.52
N ARG A 229 5.84 -0.75 -29.47
CA ARG A 229 7.22 -0.81 -28.99
C ARG A 229 7.99 -2.06 -29.41
N HIS A 230 7.44 -2.89 -30.29
CA HIS A 230 8.08 -4.17 -30.65
C HIS A 230 9.49 -3.98 -31.21
N ASN A 231 9.69 -3.00 -32.09
CA ASN A 231 10.95 -2.74 -32.79
C ASN A 231 11.89 -1.76 -32.06
N GLN A 232 11.70 -1.54 -30.76
CA GLN A 232 12.52 -0.60 -29.98
C GLN A 232 13.75 -1.32 -29.40
N ASN A 233 14.91 -0.67 -29.44
CA ASN A 233 16.20 -1.26 -29.03
C ASN A 233 16.51 -1.01 -27.55
N ASP A 234 15.60 -1.41 -26.66
CA ASP A 234 15.79 -1.21 -25.23
C ASP A 234 15.23 -2.31 -24.34
N GLU A 235 15.69 -2.37 -23.09
CA GLU A 235 15.29 -3.38 -22.09
C GLU A 235 13.77 -3.47 -21.88
N MET A 236 13.05 -2.36 -22.05
CA MET A 236 11.61 -2.23 -21.86
C MET A 236 10.82 -2.28 -23.18
N SER A 237 11.41 -2.77 -24.27
CA SER A 237 10.72 -2.92 -25.56
C SER A 237 9.74 -4.10 -25.56
N GLY A 238 8.88 -4.14 -26.58
CA GLY A 238 7.94 -5.24 -26.80
C GLY A 238 7.15 -5.63 -25.54
N GLN A 239 7.27 -6.88 -25.11
CA GLN A 239 6.52 -7.45 -23.99
C GLN A 239 6.77 -6.74 -22.65
N ASN A 240 7.98 -6.21 -22.45
CA ASN A 240 8.41 -5.55 -21.20
C ASN A 240 7.86 -4.13 -21.07
N SER A 241 7.33 -3.56 -22.15
CA SER A 241 6.80 -2.19 -22.17
C SER A 241 5.48 -1.98 -21.40
N PHE A 242 4.88 -3.06 -20.89
CA PHE A 242 3.67 -3.01 -20.10
C PHE A 242 3.84 -3.81 -18.80
N LEU A 243 3.71 -3.12 -17.67
CA LEU A 243 3.83 -3.71 -16.34
C LEU A 243 2.46 -3.88 -15.71
N VAL A 244 2.04 -5.13 -15.55
CA VAL A 244 0.88 -5.48 -14.71
C VAL A 244 1.33 -5.55 -13.26
N GLY A 245 0.76 -4.71 -12.40
CA GLY A 245 1.12 -4.66 -10.98
C GLY A 245 -0.09 -4.72 -10.06
N ARG A 246 0.13 -4.94 -8.77
CA ARG A 246 -0.93 -4.73 -7.75
C ARG A 246 -1.25 -3.23 -7.67
N SER A 247 -2.49 -2.86 -7.32
CA SER A 247 -2.90 -1.45 -7.17
C SER A 247 -1.99 -0.65 -6.23
N VAL A 248 -1.45 -1.30 -5.18
CA VAL A 248 -0.44 -0.71 -4.26
C VAL A 248 0.88 -0.28 -4.92
N ALA A 249 1.17 -0.77 -6.13
CA ALA A 249 2.31 -0.34 -6.95
C ALA A 249 1.99 0.85 -7.88
N ASN A 250 0.70 1.20 -8.03
CA ASN A 250 0.18 2.32 -8.82
C ASN A 250 0.17 3.62 -7.99
N GLN A 251 1.24 3.87 -7.23
CA GLN A 251 1.24 4.84 -6.12
C GLN A 251 0.94 6.29 -6.54
N ARG A 252 1.30 6.67 -7.78
CA ARG A 252 1.14 8.06 -8.26
C ARG A 252 -0.32 8.38 -8.53
N ILE A 253 -1.03 7.47 -9.18
CA ILE A 253 -2.44 7.66 -9.51
C ILE A 253 -3.34 7.44 -8.29
N GLU A 254 -2.98 6.53 -7.39
CA GLU A 254 -3.66 6.38 -6.10
C GLU A 254 -3.59 7.65 -5.23
N ARG A 255 -2.43 8.33 -5.24
CA ARG A 255 -2.30 9.62 -4.54
C ARG A 255 -3.18 10.70 -5.18
N LEU A 256 -3.24 10.73 -6.50
CA LEU A 256 -4.14 11.62 -7.24
C LEU A 256 -5.61 11.36 -6.86
N TRP A 257 -6.04 10.10 -6.80
CA TRP A 257 -7.38 9.71 -6.38
C TRP A 257 -7.73 10.18 -4.96
N GLY A 258 -6.76 10.17 -4.05
CA GLY A 258 -6.92 10.76 -2.72
C GLY A 258 -7.29 12.25 -2.79
N THR A 259 -6.58 13.03 -3.61
CA THR A 259 -6.87 14.46 -3.79
C THR A 259 -8.18 14.70 -4.51
N LEU A 260 -8.42 14.00 -5.63
CA LEU A 260 -9.66 14.10 -6.41
C LEU A 260 -10.89 13.74 -5.57
N LYS A 261 -10.75 12.79 -4.63
CA LYS A 261 -11.81 12.44 -3.69
C LYS A 261 -12.21 13.65 -2.85
N THR A 262 -11.23 14.31 -2.23
CA THR A 262 -11.46 15.39 -1.27
C THR A 262 -11.90 16.69 -1.93
N SER A 263 -11.42 16.99 -3.14
CA SER A 263 -11.68 18.27 -3.80
C SER A 263 -12.89 18.26 -4.73
N PHE A 264 -13.25 17.10 -5.28
CA PHE A 264 -14.22 17.00 -6.38
C PHE A 264 -15.28 15.94 -6.12
N THR A 265 -14.85 14.69 -5.95
CA THR A 265 -15.75 13.53 -6.01
C THR A 265 -16.71 13.48 -4.82
N GLN A 266 -16.29 13.95 -3.64
CA GLN A 266 -17.15 13.95 -2.47
C GLN A 266 -18.40 14.81 -2.66
N PHE A 267 -18.28 15.96 -3.33
CA PHE A 267 -19.42 16.83 -3.63
C PHE A 267 -20.46 16.10 -4.48
N TRP A 268 -20.04 15.49 -5.59
CA TRP A 268 -20.95 14.78 -6.50
C TRP A 268 -21.58 13.55 -5.86
N ARG A 269 -20.83 12.81 -5.03
CA ARG A 269 -21.41 11.71 -4.25
C ARG A 269 -22.52 12.21 -3.33
N ASN A 270 -22.27 13.28 -2.57
CA ASN A 270 -23.28 13.83 -1.68
C ASN A 270 -24.50 14.29 -2.48
N ARG A 271 -24.30 15.02 -3.58
CA ARG A 271 -25.40 15.49 -4.44
C ARG A 271 -26.27 14.34 -4.98
N PHE A 272 -25.66 13.28 -5.50
CA PHE A 272 -26.43 12.13 -5.98
C PHE A 272 -27.03 11.30 -4.86
N GLN A 273 -26.43 11.32 -3.66
CA GLN A 273 -27.05 10.75 -2.47
C GLN A 273 -28.31 11.52 -2.09
N ASP A 274 -28.26 12.86 -2.07
CA ASP A 274 -29.44 13.70 -1.80
C ASP A 274 -30.58 13.41 -2.79
N PHE A 275 -30.26 13.17 -4.08
CA PHE A 275 -31.26 12.77 -5.08
C PHE A 275 -31.88 11.40 -4.81
N GLN A 276 -31.11 10.46 -4.24
CA GLN A 276 -31.68 9.17 -3.83
C GLN A 276 -32.58 9.33 -2.61
N ASP A 277 -32.12 10.08 -1.62
CA ASP A 277 -32.82 10.26 -0.35
C ASP A 277 -34.16 11.01 -0.54
N THR A 278 -34.24 11.88 -1.56
CA THR A 278 -35.47 12.58 -1.98
C THR A 278 -36.34 11.81 -2.97
N GLY A 279 -35.91 10.62 -3.42
CA GLY A 279 -36.64 9.79 -4.38
C GLY A 279 -36.51 10.21 -5.85
N LEU A 280 -35.71 11.23 -6.17
CA LEU A 280 -35.45 11.70 -7.54
C LEU A 280 -34.56 10.74 -8.35
N LEU A 281 -33.70 9.97 -7.68
CA LEU A 281 -32.76 9.05 -8.30
C LEU A 281 -32.92 7.64 -7.73
N ASN A 282 -33.23 6.66 -8.59
CA ASN A 282 -33.11 5.25 -8.27
C ASN A 282 -31.90 4.66 -8.99
N VAL A 283 -30.81 4.37 -8.26
CA VAL A 283 -29.58 3.77 -8.82
C VAL A 283 -29.74 2.31 -9.25
N SER A 284 -30.88 1.68 -9.00
CA SER A 284 -31.22 0.38 -9.59
C SER A 284 -31.96 0.53 -10.92
N CYS A 285 -32.48 1.72 -11.24
CA CYS A 285 -33.17 2.02 -12.48
C CYS A 285 -32.18 2.44 -13.59
N PRO A 286 -32.06 1.69 -14.69
CA PRO A 286 -31.16 2.05 -15.80
C PRO A 286 -31.51 3.40 -16.42
N VAL A 287 -32.79 3.72 -16.57
CA VAL A 287 -33.26 5.00 -17.14
C VAL A 287 -32.78 6.18 -16.31
N HIS A 288 -32.84 6.10 -14.98
CA HIS A 288 -32.36 7.19 -14.12
C HIS A 288 -30.84 7.35 -14.23
N LYS A 289 -30.06 6.26 -14.40
CA LYS A 289 -28.62 6.37 -14.68
C LYS A 289 -28.33 7.05 -16.01
N GLU A 290 -29.12 6.74 -17.05
CA GLU A 290 -29.00 7.46 -18.33
C GLU A 290 -29.35 8.94 -18.18
N CYS A 291 -30.39 9.29 -17.41
CA CYS A 291 -30.70 10.69 -17.10
C CYS A 291 -29.54 11.37 -16.37
N VAL A 292 -28.91 10.70 -15.40
CA VAL A 292 -27.72 11.23 -14.71
C VAL A 292 -26.57 11.46 -15.69
N ARG A 293 -26.32 10.52 -16.60
CA ARG A 293 -25.29 10.66 -17.64
C ARG A 293 -25.60 11.83 -18.57
N PHE A 294 -26.83 11.90 -19.06
CA PHE A 294 -27.27 12.95 -19.98
C PHE A 294 -27.11 14.34 -19.35
N CYS A 295 -27.55 14.51 -18.10
CA CYS A 295 -27.52 15.82 -17.43
C CYS A 295 -26.15 16.22 -16.90
N PHE A 296 -25.36 15.27 -16.36
CA PHE A 296 -24.20 15.60 -15.53
C PHE A 296 -22.87 15.13 -16.10
N LEU A 297 -22.82 14.24 -17.09
CA LEU A 297 -21.53 13.70 -17.58
C LEU A 297 -20.65 14.81 -18.19
N SER A 298 -21.22 15.70 -19.00
CA SER A 298 -20.50 16.84 -19.60
C SER A 298 -20.05 17.84 -18.55
N VAL A 299 -20.90 18.15 -17.57
CA VAL A 299 -20.58 19.04 -16.45
C VAL A 299 -19.43 18.48 -15.61
N ILE A 300 -19.48 17.19 -15.30
CA ILE A 300 -18.43 16.48 -14.57
C ILE A 300 -17.13 16.47 -15.38
N GLN A 301 -17.18 16.20 -16.69
CA GLN A 301 -15.99 16.25 -17.54
C GLN A 301 -15.35 17.64 -17.53
N HIS A 302 -16.14 18.70 -17.70
CA HIS A 302 -15.62 20.07 -17.67
C HIS A 302 -14.91 20.40 -16.34
N GLN A 303 -15.49 19.99 -15.21
CA GLN A 303 -14.86 20.19 -13.91
C GLN A 303 -13.60 19.32 -13.71
N LEU A 304 -13.55 18.12 -14.28
CA LEU A 304 -12.34 17.30 -14.30
C LEU A 304 -11.24 17.94 -15.15
N ASP A 305 -11.59 18.59 -16.26
CA ASP A 305 -10.64 19.33 -17.10
C ASP A 305 -10.03 20.50 -16.32
N MET A 306 -10.87 21.31 -15.66
CA MET A 306 -10.41 22.38 -14.76
C MET A 306 -9.50 21.84 -13.63
N PHE A 307 -9.87 20.71 -13.03
CA PHE A 307 -9.05 20.05 -12.02
C PHE A 307 -7.69 19.64 -12.60
N ALA A 308 -7.67 19.08 -13.81
CA ALA A 308 -6.45 18.65 -14.47
C ALA A 308 -5.52 19.83 -14.81
N GLU A 309 -6.08 20.96 -15.25
CA GLU A 309 -5.32 22.20 -15.49
C GLU A 309 -4.68 22.76 -14.21
N ASN A 310 -5.45 22.85 -13.13
CA ASN A 310 -4.94 23.29 -11.83
C ASN A 310 -3.87 22.32 -11.32
N TRP A 311 -4.14 21.02 -11.37
CA TRP A 311 -3.16 20.00 -11.01
C TRP A 311 -1.90 20.08 -11.88
N ASN A 312 -1.99 20.37 -13.17
CA ASN A 312 -0.81 20.41 -14.01
C ASN A 312 0.02 21.71 -13.84
N SER A 313 -0.58 22.76 -13.30
CA SER A 313 0.06 24.06 -13.05
C SER A 313 0.50 24.27 -11.58
N HIS A 314 -0.01 23.49 -10.63
CA HIS A 314 0.38 23.66 -9.21
C HIS A 314 1.87 23.37 -8.96
N ARG A 315 2.46 24.10 -8.01
CA ARG A 315 3.84 23.87 -7.57
C ARG A 315 3.88 22.74 -6.55
N ILE A 316 4.66 21.71 -6.85
CA ILE A 316 4.90 20.63 -5.91
C ILE A 316 6.04 20.98 -4.96
N ARG A 317 5.75 20.95 -3.66
CA ARG A 317 6.71 21.21 -2.59
C ARG A 317 7.89 20.23 -2.61
N ARG A 318 9.09 20.77 -2.34
CA ARG A 318 10.32 20.00 -2.14
C ARG A 318 10.17 19.03 -0.96
N GLN A 319 10.55 17.78 -1.19
CA GLN A 319 10.59 16.75 -0.15
C GLN A 319 12.01 16.65 0.42
N ARG A 320 12.15 16.04 1.61
CA ARG A 320 13.47 15.83 2.25
C ARG A 320 14.36 14.95 1.35
N ALA A 321 15.68 15.12 1.48
CA ALA A 321 16.70 14.57 0.57
C ALA A 321 16.61 13.05 0.32
N GLU A 322 16.03 12.29 1.26
CA GLU A 322 15.81 10.84 1.14
C GLU A 322 14.77 10.42 0.09
N VAL A 323 13.97 11.37 -0.46
CA VAL A 323 12.95 11.08 -1.47
C VAL A 323 13.38 11.62 -2.83
N VAL A 324 13.75 10.72 -3.74
CA VAL A 324 14.19 11.00 -5.12
C VAL A 324 13.00 11.34 -6.04
N THR A 325 12.13 12.26 -5.61
CA THR A 325 11.01 12.76 -6.42
C THR A 325 11.25 14.21 -6.80
N PRO A 326 11.20 14.57 -8.10
CA PRO A 326 11.44 15.95 -8.54
C PRO A 326 10.37 16.90 -7.98
N SER A 327 10.81 18.05 -7.48
CA SER A 327 9.95 19.17 -7.07
C SER A 327 9.85 20.19 -8.20
N GLY A 328 8.70 20.86 -8.31
CA GLY A 328 8.44 21.81 -9.40
C GLY A 328 6.98 21.77 -9.84
N ILE A 329 6.68 22.41 -10.97
CA ILE A 329 5.35 22.41 -11.58
C ILE A 329 5.27 21.24 -12.57
N PRO A 330 4.25 20.36 -12.51
CA PRO A 330 4.15 19.20 -13.41
C PRO A 330 4.30 19.53 -14.89
N ASN A 331 3.68 20.60 -15.38
CA ASN A 331 3.85 21.05 -16.75
C ASN A 331 5.31 21.39 -17.10
N MET A 332 6.02 22.09 -16.21
CA MET A 332 7.44 22.42 -16.43
C MET A 332 8.30 21.16 -16.39
N LEU A 333 8.12 20.31 -15.37
CA LEU A 333 8.85 19.06 -15.20
C LEU A 333 8.64 18.10 -16.37
N TYR A 334 7.45 18.08 -16.96
CA TYR A 334 7.15 17.25 -18.11
C TYR A 334 7.79 17.82 -19.39
N THR A 335 7.65 19.11 -19.63
CA THR A 335 8.02 19.74 -20.92
C THR A 335 9.53 20.02 -21.02
N ILE A 336 10.13 20.58 -19.97
CA ILE A 336 11.55 20.97 -19.98
C ILE A 336 12.43 19.73 -20.00
N SER A 337 12.12 18.74 -19.15
CA SER A 337 12.90 17.51 -19.08
C SER A 337 12.76 16.62 -20.33
N GLN A 338 11.70 16.79 -21.13
CA GLN A 338 11.60 16.15 -22.45
C GLN A 338 12.55 16.79 -23.46
N ARG A 339 12.69 18.12 -23.47
CA ARG A 339 13.57 18.82 -24.40
C ARG A 339 15.04 18.56 -24.09
N SER A 340 15.42 18.50 -22.81
CA SER A 340 16.77 18.14 -22.38
C SER A 340 17.15 16.66 -22.58
N LEU A 341 16.21 15.81 -23.02
CA LEU A 341 16.51 14.42 -23.42
C LEU A 341 16.69 14.29 -24.95
N VAL A 342 16.32 15.34 -25.70
CA VAL A 342 16.48 15.41 -27.17
C VAL A 342 17.75 16.18 -27.54
N GLU A 343 18.20 17.10 -26.67
CA GLU A 343 19.51 17.73 -26.75
C GLU A 343 20.39 17.13 -25.65
N GLU A 344 21.49 16.45 -26.01
CA GLU A 344 22.56 16.10 -25.07
C GLU A 344 23.23 17.38 -24.57
N THR A 345 22.56 18.12 -23.70
CA THR A 345 23.16 19.17 -22.91
C THR A 345 22.23 19.50 -21.76
N VAL A 346 22.79 20.13 -20.75
CA VAL A 346 22.10 20.72 -19.60
C VAL A 346 21.97 19.81 -18.37
N HIS A 347 23.15 19.39 -17.91
CA HIS A 347 23.46 19.33 -16.47
C HIS A 347 23.54 20.75 -15.82
N PHE A 348 23.15 21.81 -16.55
CA PHE A 348 23.39 23.22 -16.22
C PHE A 348 22.15 23.96 -15.66
N LEU A 349 20.92 23.62 -16.05
CA LEU A 349 19.71 24.36 -15.63
C LEU A 349 19.20 23.99 -14.23
N TYR A 350 19.59 22.85 -13.66
CA TYR A 350 19.24 22.52 -12.28
C TYR A 350 20.00 23.38 -11.25
N HIS A 351 21.13 23.99 -11.63
CA HIS A 351 21.89 24.89 -10.75
C HIS A 351 21.62 26.39 -10.98
N VAL A 352 21.10 26.80 -12.13
CA VAL A 352 20.98 28.22 -12.48
C VAL A 352 19.73 28.90 -11.90
N THR A 353 18.61 28.20 -11.69
CA THR A 353 17.37 28.84 -11.18
C THR A 353 17.34 29.17 -9.68
N TYR A 354 18.41 28.93 -8.91
CA TYR A 354 18.44 29.24 -7.47
C TYR A 354 19.50 30.25 -7.03
N LYS A 355 20.39 30.72 -7.92
CA LYS A 355 21.41 31.72 -7.57
C LYS A 355 21.12 33.16 -8.03
N GLN A 356 20.11 33.38 -8.87
CA GLN A 356 19.78 34.71 -9.40
C GLN A 356 18.50 35.35 -8.83
N LEU A 357 17.84 34.73 -7.84
CA LEU A 357 16.66 35.31 -7.18
C LEU A 357 16.90 35.70 -5.71
N THR A 358 18.16 35.82 -5.29
CA THR A 358 18.56 36.31 -3.96
C THR A 358 19.61 37.43 -4.01
N ILE A 359 19.73 38.11 -5.15
CA ILE A 359 20.44 39.39 -5.22
C ILE A 359 19.57 40.34 -6.06
N SER A 360 18.67 41.04 -5.38
CA SER A 360 18.20 42.40 -5.69
C SER A 360 17.59 42.96 -4.42
#